data_AF-A0A841R3X3-F1
#
_entry.id   AF-A0A841R3X3-F1
#
_cell.length_a   1.000
_cell.length_b   1.000
_cell.length_c   1.000
_cell.angle_alpha   90.00
_cell.angle_beta   90.00
_cell.angle_gamma   90.00
#
_symmetry.space_group_name_H-M   'P 1'
#
loop_
_entity.id
_entity.type
_entity.pdbx_description
1 polymer ?
#
loop_
_entity_poly.entity_id
_entity_poly.type
_entity_poly.pdbx_seq_one_letter_code
_entity_poly.pdbx_strand_id
1 'polypeptide(L)'
;MRKLPVLTLGLTFAVAAAFAQAGPSNHKLLPPLPPLPQQHAEAYAPVVVVAPEAVATPSAEAAAVQADNQIRWVMAVDFMTVEVRMAKPLPADMTQPDAVALAQRNFHISDNVKIISAPLPVPGEDKLYRLRVDGFAPETLYRIRYQDAEEQTFRTYRNDREMSEHYKNRYGDFF
;
A
#
# COMPACT_ATOMS: atom_id res chain seq x y z
N MET A 1 -44.25 -37.84 39.01
CA MET A 1 -43.33 -37.68 40.16
C MET A 1 -41.91 -37.54 39.58
N ARG A 2 -41.34 -36.32 39.52
CA ARG A 2 -40.38 -35.73 40.50
C ARG A 2 -39.08 -36.57 40.55
N LYS A 3 -37.86 -36.10 40.22
CA LYS A 3 -37.21 -34.77 40.31
C LYS A 3 -35.99 -34.69 39.35
N LEU A 4 -35.71 -33.50 38.81
CA LEU A 4 -34.40 -33.11 38.26
C LEU A 4 -33.42 -32.74 39.39
N PRO A 5 -32.11 -32.94 39.22
CA PRO A 5 -31.11 -32.20 39.97
C PRO A 5 -30.70 -30.91 39.22
N VAL A 6 -30.97 -29.78 39.88
CA VAL A 6 -30.43 -28.45 39.58
C VAL A 6 -28.98 -28.42 40.10
N LEU A 7 -28.00 -28.14 39.24
CA LEU A 7 -26.65 -27.80 39.69
C LEU A 7 -26.49 -26.28 39.66
N THR A 8 -26.41 -25.71 40.85
CA THR A 8 -26.34 -24.28 41.11
C THR A 8 -24.94 -23.72 40.76
N LEU A 9 -24.95 -22.61 40.02
CA LEU A 9 -23.80 -21.75 39.70
C LEU A 9 -23.26 -21.11 41.00
N GLY A 10 -21.98 -21.37 41.32
CA GLY A 10 -21.26 -20.68 42.39
C GLY A 10 -20.16 -19.80 41.81
N LEU A 11 -20.51 -18.57 41.40
CA LEU A 11 -19.55 -17.56 40.96
C LEU A 11 -19.29 -16.59 42.12
N THR A 12 -18.24 -16.85 42.90
CA THR A 12 -17.78 -15.92 43.94
C THR A 12 -16.82 -14.89 43.34
N PHE A 13 -17.29 -13.66 43.16
CA PHE A 13 -16.44 -12.50 42.88
C PHE A 13 -15.78 -12.05 44.19
N ALA A 14 -14.47 -12.26 44.32
CA ALA A 14 -13.67 -11.55 45.31
C ALA A 14 -13.28 -10.18 44.73
N VAL A 15 -13.87 -9.13 45.27
CA VAL A 15 -13.43 -7.74 45.05
C VAL A 15 -12.22 -7.50 45.96
N ALA A 16 -11.03 -7.43 45.37
CA ALA A 16 -9.86 -6.87 46.02
C ALA A 16 -9.56 -5.51 45.38
N ALA A 17 -9.94 -4.45 46.08
CA ALA A 17 -9.50 -3.10 45.79
C ALA A 17 -8.02 -2.99 46.19
N ALA A 18 -7.15 -2.79 45.20
CA ALA A 18 -5.77 -2.38 45.42
C ALA A 18 -5.60 -0.96 44.86
N PHE A 19 -5.72 0.01 45.76
CA PHE A 19 -5.24 1.37 45.53
C PHE A 19 -3.72 1.34 45.45
N ALA A 20 -3.16 1.37 44.24
CA ALA A 20 -1.75 1.64 44.04
C ALA A 20 -1.55 3.15 44.04
N GLN A 21 -1.09 3.60 45.21
CA GLN A 21 -0.56 4.91 45.56
C GLN A 21 0.35 5.50 44.47
N ALA A 22 -0.04 6.64 43.90
CA ALA A 22 0.79 7.44 43.02
C ALA A 22 1.98 8.01 43.80
N GLY A 23 3.20 7.55 43.47
CA GLY A 23 4.43 8.16 43.94
C GLY A 23 4.66 9.54 43.27
N PRO A 24 5.49 10.42 43.86
CA PRO A 24 5.73 11.75 43.31
C PRO A 24 6.41 11.66 41.95
N SER A 25 5.77 12.25 40.93
CA SER A 25 6.31 12.40 39.59
C SER A 25 7.63 13.18 39.62
N ASN A 26 8.75 12.47 39.49
CA ASN A 26 10.02 13.09 39.15
C ASN A 26 9.99 13.47 37.65
N HIS A 27 9.29 14.57 37.33
CA HIS A 27 9.45 15.20 36.03
C HIS A 27 10.82 15.85 35.99
N LYS A 28 11.82 15.11 35.47
CA LYS A 28 13.07 15.71 35.04
C LYS A 28 12.72 16.60 33.85
N LEU A 29 12.60 17.91 34.10
CA LEU A 29 12.40 18.93 33.09
C LEU A 29 13.50 18.75 32.03
N LEU A 30 13.12 18.49 30.79
CA LEU A 30 14.04 18.58 29.66
C LEU A 30 14.58 20.01 29.59
N PRO A 31 15.89 20.23 29.38
CA PRO A 31 16.41 21.57 29.16
C PRO A 31 15.72 22.18 27.92
N PRO A 32 15.44 23.48 27.92
CA PRO A 32 14.85 24.14 26.76
C PRO A 32 15.74 23.96 25.53
N LEU A 33 15.11 23.68 24.39
CA LEU A 33 15.82 23.59 23.10
C LEU A 33 16.54 24.92 22.82
N PRO A 34 17.77 24.89 22.28
CA PRO A 34 18.43 26.11 21.84
C PRO A 34 17.61 26.77 20.72
N PRO A 35 17.60 28.12 20.63
CA PRO A 35 16.92 28.81 19.55
C PRO A 35 17.51 28.38 18.20
N LEU A 36 16.63 28.13 17.23
CA LEU A 36 17.04 27.87 15.85
C LEU A 36 17.85 29.08 15.33
N PRO A 37 18.93 28.85 14.56
CA PRO A 37 19.69 29.95 13.99
C PRO A 37 18.76 30.85 13.17
N GLN A 38 18.79 32.14 13.51
CA GLN A 38 18.02 33.16 12.81
C GLN A 38 18.40 33.11 11.33
N GLN A 39 17.41 32.94 10.45
CA GLN A 39 17.63 33.16 9.03
C GLN A 39 18.00 34.63 8.84
N HIS A 40 19.29 34.88 8.67
CA HIS A 40 19.75 36.14 8.13
C HIS A 40 19.13 36.27 6.75
N ALA A 41 18.18 37.18 6.63
CA ALA A 41 17.74 37.71 5.36
C ALA A 41 18.93 38.47 4.76
N GLU A 42 19.80 37.75 4.05
CA GLU A 42 20.77 38.39 3.17
C GLU A 42 20.00 38.94 1.97
N ALA A 43 19.82 40.26 2.00
CA ALA A 43 19.48 41.05 0.83
C ALA A 43 20.64 40.96 -0.16
N TYR A 44 20.55 40.06 -1.14
CA TYR A 44 21.43 40.09 -2.31
C TYR A 44 20.70 40.82 -3.45
N ALA A 45 21.02 42.11 -3.60
CA ALA A 45 20.74 42.88 -4.81
C ALA A 45 21.88 42.67 -5.84
N PRO A 46 21.63 42.92 -7.13
CA PRO A 46 22.04 42.04 -8.23
C PRO A 46 23.47 42.28 -8.71
N VAL A 47 24.22 41.19 -8.93
CA VAL A 47 25.43 41.25 -9.76
C VAL A 47 25.02 40.98 -11.20
N VAL A 48 24.92 42.06 -11.98
CA VAL A 48 24.89 41.99 -13.45
C VAL A 48 26.29 41.62 -13.90
N VAL A 49 26.51 40.36 -14.29
CA VAL A 49 27.67 39.95 -15.08
C VAL A 49 27.19 39.66 -16.49
N VAL A 50 27.68 40.48 -17.42
CA VAL A 50 27.48 40.36 -18.86
C VAL A 50 28.07 39.02 -19.35
N ALA A 51 27.30 38.35 -20.21
CA ALA A 51 27.58 37.02 -20.78
C ALA A 51 28.98 36.89 -21.43
N PRO A 52 29.47 35.65 -21.54
CA PRO A 52 29.51 35.08 -22.89
C PRO A 52 28.80 33.72 -22.97
N GLU A 53 28.44 33.40 -24.21
CA GLU A 53 27.62 32.27 -24.67
C GLU A 53 28.07 30.88 -24.18
N ALA A 54 27.13 29.93 -24.33
CA ALA A 54 27.26 28.47 -24.23
C ALA A 54 27.16 27.85 -22.82
N VAL A 55 25.97 27.38 -22.46
CA VAL A 55 25.49 26.00 -22.69
C VAL A 55 24.10 25.96 -22.06
N ALA A 56 23.06 25.82 -22.88
CA ALA A 56 21.74 25.50 -22.39
C ALA A 56 21.78 24.07 -21.86
N THR A 57 21.97 23.90 -20.55
CA THR A 57 21.48 22.71 -19.85
C THR A 57 19.97 22.85 -19.73
N PRO A 58 19.14 22.08 -20.45
CA PRO A 58 17.78 21.91 -20.02
C PRO A 58 17.84 21.20 -18.67
N SER A 59 17.62 21.96 -17.60
CA SER A 59 17.12 21.38 -16.35
C SER A 59 15.79 20.76 -16.72
N ALA A 60 15.81 19.48 -17.05
CA ALA A 60 14.62 18.68 -17.19
C ALA A 60 14.02 18.59 -15.79
N GLU A 61 13.25 19.60 -15.44
CA GLU A 61 12.12 19.46 -14.55
C GLU A 61 11.28 18.38 -15.22
N ALA A 62 11.52 17.13 -14.81
CA ALA A 62 10.72 16.00 -15.21
C ALA A 62 9.32 16.32 -14.70
N ALA A 63 8.51 16.96 -15.55
CA ALA A 63 7.08 17.04 -15.36
C ALA A 63 6.65 15.58 -15.17
N ALA A 64 6.37 15.22 -13.92
CA ALA A 64 5.85 13.91 -13.59
C ALA A 64 4.58 13.77 -14.43
N VAL A 65 4.66 12.98 -15.49
CA VAL A 65 3.50 12.66 -16.31
C VAL A 65 2.63 11.82 -15.40
N GLN A 66 1.72 12.48 -14.69
CA GLN A 66 0.78 11.80 -13.83
C GLN A 66 -0.02 10.88 -14.75
N ALA A 67 0.07 9.59 -14.49
CA ALA A 67 -0.56 8.58 -15.30
C ALA A 67 -2.07 8.89 -15.41
N ASP A 68 -2.61 8.93 -16.63
CA ASP A 68 -4.04 9.20 -16.89
C ASP A 68 -4.96 8.08 -16.34
N ASN A 69 -4.37 6.94 -15.98
CA ASN A 69 -5.05 5.81 -15.38
C ASN A 69 -4.45 5.46 -14.00
N GLN A 70 -5.28 4.96 -13.10
CA GLN A 70 -4.89 4.62 -11.74
C GLN A 70 -5.55 3.31 -11.30
N ILE A 71 -4.91 2.62 -10.36
CA ILE A 71 -5.47 1.44 -9.71
C ILE A 71 -6.51 1.93 -8.68
N ARG A 72 -7.76 1.49 -8.82
CA ARG A 72 -8.84 1.79 -7.86
C ARG A 72 -8.91 0.76 -6.75
N TRP A 73 -8.54 -0.47 -7.07
CA TRP A 73 -8.61 -1.58 -6.14
C TRP A 73 -7.61 -2.66 -6.52
N VAL A 74 -7.11 -3.37 -5.51
CA VAL A 74 -6.16 -4.47 -5.67
C VAL A 74 -6.37 -5.52 -4.57
N MET A 75 -6.18 -6.79 -4.91
CA MET A 75 -6.09 -7.89 -3.96
C MET A 75 -5.30 -9.06 -4.55
N ALA A 76 -4.55 -9.77 -3.70
CA ALA A 76 -3.97 -11.05 -4.07
C ALA A 76 -5.07 -12.10 -4.22
N VAL A 77 -5.07 -12.85 -5.32
CA VAL A 77 -5.96 -14.02 -5.49
C VAL A 77 -5.30 -15.26 -4.89
N ASP A 78 -4.00 -15.41 -5.15
CA ASP A 78 -3.11 -16.45 -4.65
C ASP A 78 -1.68 -15.89 -4.54
N PHE A 79 -0.69 -16.71 -4.16
CA PHE A 79 0.70 -16.26 -4.03
C PHE A 79 1.42 -15.92 -5.34
N MET A 80 0.79 -16.12 -6.49
CA MET A 80 1.33 -15.85 -7.83
C MET A 80 0.41 -14.96 -8.67
N THR A 81 -0.73 -14.51 -8.14
CA THR A 81 -1.73 -13.77 -8.89
C THR A 81 -2.25 -12.62 -8.06
N VAL A 82 -2.19 -11.42 -8.63
CA VAL A 82 -2.85 -10.24 -8.08
C VAL A 82 -3.90 -9.75 -9.06
N GLU A 83 -5.06 -9.39 -8.54
CA GLU A 83 -6.14 -8.79 -9.31
C GLU A 83 -6.16 -7.29 -9.07
N VAL A 84 -6.26 -6.52 -10.16
CA VAL A 84 -6.25 -5.06 -10.15
C VAL A 84 -7.46 -4.53 -10.90
N ARG A 85 -8.19 -3.61 -10.27
CA ARG A 85 -9.25 -2.84 -10.93
C ARG A 85 -8.72 -1.46 -11.28
N MET A 86 -8.72 -1.13 -12.56
CA MET A 86 -8.28 0.16 -13.07
C MET A 86 -9.43 1.18 -13.07
N ALA A 87 -9.10 2.49 -13.09
CA ALA A 87 -10.10 3.55 -13.23
C ALA A 87 -10.69 3.59 -14.65
N LYS A 88 -9.82 3.42 -15.64
CA LYS A 88 -10.12 3.30 -17.07
C LYS A 88 -9.60 1.93 -17.58
N PRO A 89 -10.18 1.36 -18.65
CA PRO A 89 -9.63 0.15 -19.25
C PRO A 89 -8.15 0.31 -19.61
N LEU A 90 -7.37 -0.75 -19.49
CA LEU A 90 -6.01 -0.78 -19.99
C LEU A 90 -5.99 -0.65 -21.52
N PRO A 91 -4.93 -0.04 -22.08
CA PRO A 91 -4.68 -0.06 -23.52
C PRO A 91 -4.68 -1.49 -24.09
N ALA A 92 -5.22 -1.68 -25.30
CA ALA A 92 -5.42 -3.00 -25.90
C ALA A 92 -4.11 -3.74 -26.24
N ASP A 93 -3.03 -2.99 -26.46
CA ASP A 93 -1.67 -3.52 -26.63
C ASP A 93 -1.13 -4.12 -25.32
N MET A 94 -1.52 -3.58 -24.17
CA MET A 94 -1.09 -4.06 -22.86
C MET A 94 -1.71 -5.41 -22.47
N THR A 95 -2.82 -5.81 -23.09
CA THR A 95 -3.48 -7.10 -22.84
C THR A 95 -3.09 -8.18 -23.85
N GLN A 96 -2.18 -7.90 -24.78
CA GLN A 96 -1.70 -8.90 -25.74
C GLN A 96 -0.81 -9.93 -25.03
N PRO A 97 -0.81 -11.21 -25.46
CA PRO A 97 -0.05 -12.27 -24.79
C PRO A 97 1.45 -12.00 -24.62
N ASP A 98 2.05 -11.22 -25.51
CA ASP A 98 3.47 -10.86 -25.54
C ASP A 98 3.81 -9.55 -24.80
N ALA A 99 2.80 -8.87 -24.24
CA ALA A 99 2.96 -7.57 -23.57
C ALA A 99 3.60 -7.63 -22.17
N VAL A 100 4.29 -8.71 -21.81
CA VAL A 100 4.92 -8.88 -20.49
C VAL A 100 5.91 -7.75 -20.18
N ALA A 101 6.75 -7.40 -21.15
CA ALA A 101 7.71 -6.30 -20.98
C ALA A 101 7.03 -4.95 -20.82
N LEU A 102 5.90 -4.73 -21.51
CA LEU A 102 5.11 -3.53 -21.36
C LEU A 102 4.46 -3.48 -19.96
N ALA A 103 3.94 -4.60 -19.47
CA ALA A 103 3.39 -4.72 -18.13
C ALA A 103 4.45 -4.42 -17.05
N GLN A 104 5.65 -5.00 -17.15
CA GLN A 104 6.76 -4.75 -16.23
C GLN A 104 7.23 -3.30 -16.20
N ARG A 105 7.09 -2.56 -17.30
CA ARG A 105 7.43 -1.13 -17.37
C ARG A 105 6.37 -0.24 -16.74
N ASN A 106 5.11 -0.69 -16.73
CA ASN A 106 3.97 0.12 -16.32
C ASN A 106 3.42 -0.25 -14.95
N PHE A 107 3.65 -1.45 -14.44
CA PHE A 107 3.23 -1.84 -13.11
C PHE A 107 4.46 -2.06 -12.23
N HIS A 108 4.43 -1.44 -11.06
CA HIS A 108 5.48 -1.58 -10.07
C HIS A 108 4.88 -2.14 -8.79
N ILE A 109 5.42 -3.27 -8.34
CA ILE A 109 5.08 -3.89 -7.05
C ILE A 109 6.29 -3.75 -6.13
N SER A 110 6.07 -3.47 -4.85
CA SER A 110 7.12 -3.40 -3.84
C SER A 110 7.91 -4.71 -3.72
N ASP A 111 9.07 -4.63 -3.06
CA ASP A 111 9.92 -5.79 -2.75
C ASP A 111 10.42 -6.55 -3.98
N ASN A 112 10.52 -5.83 -5.11
CA ASN A 112 11.03 -6.32 -6.38
C ASN A 112 10.27 -7.51 -6.96
N VAL A 113 9.00 -7.70 -6.58
CA VAL A 113 8.11 -8.70 -7.18
C VAL A 113 7.94 -8.39 -8.68
N LYS A 114 8.21 -9.39 -9.52
CA LYS A 114 8.18 -9.24 -10.98
C LYS A 114 6.89 -9.76 -11.55
N ILE A 115 6.32 -9.00 -12.48
CA ILE A 115 5.21 -9.48 -13.32
C ILE A 115 5.76 -10.41 -14.38
N ILE A 116 5.16 -11.59 -14.52
CA ILE A 116 5.60 -12.66 -15.42
C ILE A 116 4.60 -12.95 -16.56
N SER A 117 3.49 -12.21 -16.62
CA SER A 117 2.52 -12.30 -17.72
C SER A 117 2.04 -10.92 -18.15
N ALA A 118 1.45 -10.84 -19.34
CA ALA A 118 0.58 -9.71 -19.68
C ALA A 118 -0.65 -9.70 -18.73
N PRO A 119 -1.23 -8.51 -18.46
CA PRO A 119 -2.52 -8.39 -17.78
C PRO A 119 -3.61 -9.18 -18.51
N LEU A 120 -4.24 -10.11 -17.78
CA LEU A 120 -5.31 -10.96 -18.27
C LEU A 120 -6.66 -10.33 -17.90
N PRO A 121 -7.48 -9.90 -18.87
CA PRO A 121 -8.82 -9.37 -18.57
C PRO A 121 -9.70 -10.43 -17.90
N VAL A 122 -10.48 -10.02 -16.90
CA VAL A 122 -11.48 -10.89 -16.28
C VAL A 122 -12.76 -10.86 -17.12
N PRO A 123 -13.28 -12.01 -17.58
CA PRO A 123 -14.50 -12.06 -18.39
C PRO A 123 -15.69 -11.38 -17.68
N GLY A 124 -16.37 -10.47 -18.38
CA GLY A 124 -17.51 -9.72 -17.85
C GLY A 124 -17.16 -8.47 -17.05
N GLU A 125 -15.87 -8.18 -16.82
CA GLU A 125 -15.40 -7.00 -16.09
C GLU A 125 -14.44 -6.16 -16.95
N ASP A 126 -14.86 -4.97 -17.35
CA ASP A 126 -14.17 -4.13 -18.35
C ASP A 126 -12.85 -3.48 -17.87
N LYS A 127 -12.61 -3.49 -16.57
CA LYS A 127 -11.51 -2.79 -15.90
C LYS A 127 -10.75 -3.68 -14.90
N LEU A 128 -11.06 -4.96 -14.87
CA LEU A 128 -10.50 -5.91 -13.92
C LEU A 128 -9.51 -6.81 -14.64
N TYR A 129 -8.29 -6.89 -14.11
CA TYR A 129 -7.21 -7.63 -14.73
C TYR A 129 -6.47 -8.47 -13.69
N ARG A 130 -6.01 -9.65 -14.11
CA ARG A 130 -5.14 -10.51 -13.33
C ARG A 130 -3.71 -10.38 -13.83
N LEU A 131 -2.79 -10.08 -12.92
CA LEU A 131 -1.36 -10.03 -13.16
C LEU A 131 -0.74 -11.28 -12.51
N ARG A 132 -0.01 -12.07 -13.29
CA ARG A 132 0.81 -13.15 -12.73
C ARG A 132 2.15 -12.59 -12.30
N VAL A 133 2.64 -13.01 -11.14
CA VAL A 133 3.92 -12.59 -10.57
C VAL A 133 4.83 -13.78 -10.29
N ASP A 134 6.12 -13.50 -10.06
CA ASP A 134 7.12 -14.51 -9.68
C ASP A 134 6.94 -15.07 -8.27
N GLY A 135 6.31 -14.31 -7.37
CA GLY A 135 5.78 -14.83 -6.11
C GLY A 135 5.62 -13.77 -5.03
N PHE A 136 4.63 -13.98 -4.16
CA PHE A 136 4.45 -13.21 -2.93
C PHE A 136 4.86 -14.03 -1.71
N ALA A 137 5.45 -13.35 -0.73
CA ALA A 137 5.67 -13.90 0.60
C ALA A 137 4.34 -13.95 1.38
N PRO A 138 4.14 -14.93 2.26
CA PRO A 138 2.97 -14.99 3.13
C PRO A 138 2.95 -13.85 4.15
N GLU A 139 1.75 -13.48 4.59
CA GLU A 139 1.50 -12.49 5.64
C GLU A 139 2.18 -11.11 5.42
N THR A 140 2.37 -10.71 4.15
CA THR A 140 3.13 -9.52 3.76
C THR A 140 2.22 -8.43 3.19
N LEU A 141 2.53 -7.16 3.49
CA LEU A 141 1.83 -5.99 2.94
C LEU A 141 2.64 -5.42 1.76
N TYR A 142 2.07 -5.51 0.57
CA TYR A 142 2.65 -4.99 -0.67
C TYR A 142 2.05 -3.66 -1.08
N ARG A 143 2.80 -2.90 -1.87
CA ARG A 143 2.34 -1.71 -2.58
C ARG A 143 2.42 -1.95 -4.07
N ILE A 144 1.40 -1.53 -4.81
CA ILE A 144 1.38 -1.57 -6.28
C ILE A 144 0.99 -0.20 -6.83
N ARG A 145 1.65 0.23 -7.91
CA ARG A 145 1.23 1.39 -8.71
C ARG A 145 1.23 1.09 -10.19
N TYR A 146 0.45 1.87 -10.92
CA TYR A 146 0.47 1.92 -12.38
C TYR A 146 1.17 3.21 -12.82
N GLN A 147 2.30 3.09 -13.50
CA GLN A 147 3.20 4.17 -13.90
C GLN A 147 3.50 5.04 -12.66
N ASP A 148 3.31 6.34 -12.77
CA ASP A 148 3.50 7.31 -11.69
C ASP A 148 2.20 7.68 -10.94
N ALA A 149 1.18 6.82 -11.02
CA ALA A 149 -0.04 6.96 -10.22
C ALA A 149 0.18 6.67 -8.73
N GLU A 150 -0.84 7.01 -7.93
CA GLU A 150 -0.92 6.70 -6.50
C GLU A 150 -0.76 5.18 -6.23
N GLU A 151 0.01 4.86 -5.18
CA GLU A 151 0.23 3.48 -4.73
C GLU A 151 -1.00 2.94 -3.99
N GLN A 152 -1.41 1.73 -4.34
CA GLN A 152 -2.43 0.97 -3.64
C GLN A 152 -1.78 -0.15 -2.83
N THR A 153 -2.27 -0.38 -1.62
CA THR A 153 -1.77 -1.44 -0.74
C THR A 153 -2.64 -2.70 -0.80
N PHE A 154 -2.03 -3.88 -0.76
CA PHE A 154 -2.73 -5.16 -0.58
C PHE A 154 -1.92 -6.09 0.30
N ARG A 155 -2.59 -7.06 0.92
CA ARG A 155 -1.99 -8.01 1.85
C ARG A 155 -2.13 -9.44 1.36
N THR A 156 -1.09 -10.24 1.54
CA THR A 156 -1.16 -11.69 1.45
C THR A 156 -1.41 -12.31 2.82
N TYR A 157 -2.01 -13.50 2.84
CA TYR A 157 -2.33 -14.24 4.07
C TYR A 157 -1.42 -15.45 4.24
N ARG A 158 -1.66 -16.24 5.28
CA ARG A 158 -0.75 -17.32 5.69
C ARG A 158 -0.65 -18.45 4.65
N ASN A 159 -1.75 -18.75 3.97
CA ASN A 159 -1.87 -19.86 3.05
C ASN A 159 -2.98 -19.61 2.02
N ASP A 160 -3.06 -20.48 1.00
CA ASP A 160 -4.03 -20.37 -0.10
C ASP A 160 -5.49 -20.43 0.38
N ARG A 161 -5.75 -21.17 1.47
CA ARG A 161 -7.09 -21.27 2.05
C ARG A 161 -7.53 -19.93 2.62
N GLU A 162 -6.71 -19.30 3.46
CA GLU A 162 -7.00 -17.96 3.99
C GLU A 162 -7.10 -16.94 2.85
N MET A 163 -6.23 -17.03 1.84
CA MET A 163 -6.32 -16.15 0.67
C MET A 163 -7.67 -16.28 -0.04
N SER A 164 -8.09 -17.51 -0.30
CA SER A 164 -9.37 -17.81 -0.94
C SER A 164 -10.56 -17.37 -0.08
N GLU A 165 -10.52 -17.60 1.23
CA GLU A 165 -11.56 -17.16 2.16
C GLU A 165 -11.69 -15.64 2.17
N HIS A 166 -10.57 -14.90 2.19
CA HIS A 166 -10.58 -13.44 2.11
C HIS A 166 -11.10 -12.92 0.77
N TYR A 167 -10.73 -13.58 -0.33
CA TYR A 167 -11.25 -13.26 -1.66
C TYR A 167 -12.77 -13.50 -1.75
N LYS A 168 -13.24 -14.69 -1.31
CA LYS A 168 -14.66 -15.05 -1.26
C LYS A 168 -15.47 -14.13 -0.35
N ASN A 169 -14.95 -13.76 0.81
CA ASN A 169 -15.66 -12.86 1.72
C ASN A 169 -15.88 -11.47 1.11
N ARG A 170 -15.02 -11.04 0.19
CA ARG A 170 -15.14 -9.74 -0.46
C ARG A 170 -16.09 -9.75 -1.65
N TYR A 171 -16.12 -10.86 -2.37
CA TYR A 171 -16.78 -10.94 -3.68
C TYR A 171 -17.99 -11.88 -3.68
N GLY A 172 -17.95 -12.94 -2.91
CA GLY A 172 -18.88 -14.07 -2.96
C GLY A 172 -18.18 -15.31 -3.51
N ASP A 173 -18.92 -16.42 -3.60
CA ASP A 173 -18.41 -17.62 -4.27
C ASP A 173 -18.45 -17.43 -5.79
N PHE A 174 -17.27 -17.24 -6.40
CA PHE A 174 -17.07 -17.13 -7.84
C PHE A 174 -16.48 -18.40 -8.48
N PHE A 175 -16.46 -19.51 -7.74
CA PHE A 175 -15.90 -20.80 -8.16
C PHE A 175 -16.78 -21.95 -7.71
#